data_AF-A0A953FV45-F1
#
_entry.id   AF-A0A953FV45-F1
#
_cell.length_a   1.000
_cell.length_b   1.000
_cell.length_c   1.000
_cell.angle_alpha   90.00
_cell.angle_beta   90.00
_cell.angle_gamma   90.00
#
_symmetry.space_group_name_H-M   'P 1'
#
loop_
_entity.id
_entity.type
_entity.pdbx_description
1 polymer ?
#
loop_
_entity_poly.entity_id
_entity_poly.type
_entity_poly.pdbx_seq_one_letter_code
_entity_poly.pdbx_strand_id
1 'polypeptide(L)'
;MISELLVKALETALLVSALPLGSGCLAAQLVALIQSIFQIQEQTLGYVVKFAVMSAVIVIFSNYLLGLVAELFEDALKVMLLIGKGAPSW
;
A
#
# COMPACT_ATOMS: atom_id res chain seq x y z
N MET A 1 5.17 -2.46 23.98
CA MET A 1 3.92 -3.08 23.48
C MET A 1 3.03 -2.14 22.67
N ILE A 2 2.34 -1.13 23.26
CA ILE A 2 1.43 -0.27 22.48
C ILE A 2 2.17 0.64 21.47
N SER A 3 3.32 1.21 21.85
CA SER A 3 4.11 2.04 20.93
C SER A 3 4.71 1.24 19.77
N GLU A 4 5.10 -0.01 20.01
CA GLU A 4 5.62 -0.91 18.97
C GLU A 4 4.52 -1.27 17.96
N LEU A 5 3.30 -1.53 18.44
CA LEU A 5 2.15 -1.75 17.56
C LEU A 5 1.86 -0.50 16.70
N LEU A 6 1.94 0.70 17.28
CA LEU A 6 1.78 1.95 16.55
C LEU A 6 2.83 2.13 15.44
N VAL A 7 4.11 1.86 15.75
CA VAL A 7 5.19 1.92 14.75
C VAL A 7 4.96 0.88 13.65
N LYS A 8 4.63 -0.37 14.02
CA LYS A 8 4.36 -1.44 13.06
C LYS A 8 3.15 -1.14 12.18
N ALA A 9 2.10 -0.53 12.74
CA ALA A 9 0.93 -0.08 12.00
C ALA A 9 1.29 1.01 10.98
N LEU A 10 2.13 1.97 11.37
CA LEU A 10 2.57 3.06 10.51
C LEU A 10 3.48 2.54 9.37
N GLU A 11 4.39 1.63 9.68
CA GLU A 11 5.26 0.98 8.70
C GLU A 11 4.45 0.14 7.71
N THR A 12 3.48 -0.64 8.21
CA THR A 12 2.57 -1.43 7.37
C THR A 12 1.76 -0.53 6.45
N ALA A 13 1.19 0.57 6.97
CA ALA A 13 0.45 1.54 6.17
C ALA A 13 1.34 2.21 5.10
N LEU A 14 2.59 2.51 5.45
CA LEU A 14 3.58 3.05 4.52
C LEU A 14 3.87 2.04 3.40
N LEU A 15 4.18 0.79 3.72
CA LEU A 15 4.50 -0.25 2.73
C LEU A 15 3.31 -0.57 1.81
N VAL A 16 2.11 -0.67 2.39
CA VAL A 16 0.88 -0.97 1.64
C VAL A 16 0.52 0.15 0.67
N SER A 17 0.77 1.41 1.04
CA SER A 17 0.50 2.56 0.16
C SER A 17 1.64 2.85 -0.83
N ALA A 18 2.90 2.66 -0.42
CA ALA A 18 4.07 2.96 -1.24
C ALA A 18 4.15 2.12 -2.51
N LEU A 19 3.78 0.84 -2.45
CA LEU A 19 3.87 -0.08 -3.58
C LEU A 19 2.91 0.28 -4.75
N PRO A 20 1.60 0.47 -4.53
CA PRO A 20 0.68 0.91 -5.59
C PRO A 20 0.91 2.37 -6.01
N LEU A 21 1.29 3.26 -5.09
CA LEU A 21 1.55 4.67 -5.43
C LEU A 21 2.85 4.84 -6.23
N GLY A 22 3.92 4.17 -5.82
CA GLY A 22 5.22 4.25 -6.47
C GLY A 22 5.18 3.71 -7.89
N SER A 23 4.55 2.55 -8.08
CA SER A 23 4.36 1.96 -9.42
C SER A 23 3.46 2.83 -10.31
N GLY A 24 2.36 3.37 -9.77
CA GLY A 24 1.50 4.30 -10.48
C GLY A 24 2.19 5.62 -10.86
N CYS A 25 3.13 6.09 -10.05
CA CYS A 25 3.91 7.30 -10.31
C CYS A 25 4.89 7.08 -11.47
N LEU A 26 5.68 5.99 -11.42
CA LEU A 26 6.62 5.64 -12.50
C LEU A 26 5.91 5.41 -13.83
N ALA A 27 4.79 4.70 -13.81
CA ALA A 27 3.98 4.45 -14.99
C ALA A 27 3.43 5.76 -15.58
N ALA A 28 2.91 6.66 -14.73
CA ALA A 28 2.41 7.96 -15.18
C ALA A 28 3.53 8.81 -15.81
N GLN A 29 4.74 8.79 -15.25
CA GLN A 29 5.89 9.50 -15.81
C GLN A 29 6.30 8.95 -17.18
N LEU A 30 6.33 7.62 -17.36
CA LEU A 30 6.63 7.00 -18.66
C LEU A 30 5.58 7.36 -19.72
N VAL A 31 4.30 7.32 -19.35
CA VAL A 31 3.22 7.70 -20.27
C VAL A 31 3.30 9.18 -20.62
N ALA A 32 3.58 10.05 -19.65
CA ALA A 32 3.75 11.48 -19.89
C ALA A 32 4.93 11.78 -20.84
N LEU A 33 6.04 11.03 -20.72
CA LEU A 33 7.17 11.14 -21.64
C LEU A 33 6.78 10.77 -23.08
N ILE A 34 6.06 9.65 -23.26
CA ILE A 34 5.59 9.21 -24.57
C ILE A 34 4.60 10.23 -25.16
N GLN A 35 3.64 10.69 -24.37
CA GLN A 35 2.68 11.72 -24.77
C GLN A 35 3.36 13.02 -25.19
N SER A 36 4.44 13.40 -24.50
CA SER A 36 5.25 14.58 -24.83
C SER A 36 5.99 14.43 -26.17
N ILE A 37 6.61 13.27 -26.43
CA ILE A 37 7.36 12.99 -27.66
C ILE A 37 6.44 13.01 -28.90
N PHE A 38 5.25 12.44 -28.80
CA PHE A 38 4.31 12.30 -29.93
C PHE A 38 3.25 13.41 -29.99
N GLN A 39 3.26 14.35 -29.05
CA GLN A 39 2.25 15.41 -28.88
C GLN A 39 0.79 14.91 -28.75
N ILE A 40 0.59 13.69 -28.25
CA ILE A 40 -0.74 13.13 -27.96
C ILE A 40 -1.09 13.52 -26.52
N GLN A 41 -1.78 14.65 -26.33
CA GLN A 41 -2.17 15.17 -25.00
C GLN A 41 -3.63 14.87 -24.63
N GLU A 42 -4.12 13.69 -25.01
CA GLU A 42 -5.43 13.20 -24.57
C GLU A 42 -5.39 12.86 -23.07
N GLN A 43 -5.96 13.73 -22.24
CA GLN A 43 -5.94 13.57 -20.77
C GLN A 43 -6.50 12.21 -20.31
N THR A 44 -7.51 11.69 -21.01
CA THR A 44 -8.17 10.42 -20.68
C THR A 44 -7.24 9.22 -20.87
N LEU A 45 -6.35 9.25 -21.88
CA LEU A 45 -5.40 8.19 -22.15
C LEU A 45 -4.39 8.04 -20.99
N GLY A 46 -3.89 9.17 -20.48
CA GLY A 46 -2.96 9.17 -19.35
C GLY A 46 -3.60 8.60 -18.07
N TYR A 47 -4.87 8.92 -17.84
CA TYR A 47 -5.64 8.40 -16.71
C TYR A 47 -5.86 6.88 -16.80
N VAL A 48 -6.35 6.39 -17.95
CA VAL A 48 -6.64 4.95 -18.15
C VAL A 48 -5.39 4.11 -17.99
N VAL A 49 -4.27 4.51 -18.58
CA VAL A 49 -3.01 3.75 -18.49
C VAL A 49 -2.51 3.72 -17.05
N LYS A 50 -2.49 4.87 -16.35
CA LYS A 50 -2.10 4.92 -14.93
C LYS A 50 -2.96 4.00 -14.07
N PHE A 51 -4.28 4.03 -14.26
CA PHE A 51 -5.22 3.20 -13.52
C PHE A 51 -5.01 1.71 -13.79
N ALA A 52 -4.82 1.33 -15.06
CA ALA A 52 -4.56 -0.06 -15.46
C ALA A 52 -3.25 -0.60 -14.86
N VAL A 53 -2.19 0.22 -14.80
CA VAL A 53 -0.93 -0.21 -14.18
C VAL A 53 -1.06 -0.33 -12.66
N MET A 54 -1.72 0.62 -12.00
CA MET A 54 -1.97 0.52 -10.55
C MET A 54 -2.81 -0.70 -10.20
N SER A 55 -3.87 -0.98 -10.96
CA SER A 55 -4.73 -2.16 -10.71
C SER A 55 -3.98 -3.46 -10.96
N ALA A 56 -3.16 -3.54 -12.02
CA ALA A 56 -2.30 -4.70 -12.27
C ALA A 56 -1.31 -4.96 -11.11
N VAL A 57 -0.68 -3.91 -10.59
CA VAL A 57 0.26 -4.02 -9.45
C VAL A 57 -0.47 -4.50 -8.20
N ILE A 58 -1.65 -3.97 -7.90
CA ILE A 58 -2.47 -4.42 -6.76
C ILE A 58 -2.80 -5.92 -6.90
N VAL A 59 -3.16 -6.38 -8.09
CA VAL A 59 -3.48 -7.81 -8.32
C VAL A 59 -2.23 -8.69 -8.14
N ILE A 60 -1.10 -8.31 -8.74
CA ILE A 60 0.16 -9.06 -8.66
C ILE A 60 0.66 -9.15 -7.22
N PHE A 61 0.61 -8.04 -6.49
CA PHE A 61 1.09 -7.95 -5.11
C PHE A 61 -0.01 -8.16 -4.05
N SER A 62 -1.21 -8.58 -4.46
CA SER A 62 -2.37 -8.74 -3.56
C SER A 62 -2.06 -9.66 -2.40
N ASN A 63 -1.43 -10.82 -2.66
CA ASN A 63 -1.09 -11.79 -1.64
C ASN A 63 -0.10 -11.21 -0.61
N TYR A 64 0.91 -10.47 -1.07
CA TYR A 64 1.88 -9.81 -0.20
C TYR A 64 1.24 -8.70 0.66
N LEU A 65 0.41 -7.85 0.04
CA LEU A 65 -0.29 -6.76 0.72
C LEU A 65 -1.27 -7.29 1.78
N LEU A 66 -2.01 -8.35 1.45
CA LEU A 66 -2.91 -9.00 2.40
C LEU A 66 -2.14 -9.65 3.56
N GLY A 67 -0.98 -10.25 3.30
CA GLY A 67 -0.09 -10.81 4.33
C GLY A 67 0.35 -9.75 5.35
N LEU A 68 0.79 -8.59 4.88
CA LEU A 68 1.20 -7.45 5.72
C LEU A 68 0.06 -6.98 6.64
N VAL A 69 -1.15 -6.84 6.11
CA VAL A 69 -2.32 -6.40 6.89
C VAL A 69 -2.78 -7.49 7.87
N ALA A 70 -2.74 -8.76 7.46
CA ALA A 70 -3.08 -9.89 8.32
C ALA A 70 -2.13 -9.98 9.52
N GLU A 71 -0.83 -9.81 9.30
CA GLU A 71 0.17 -9.82 10.38
C GLU A 71 -0.07 -8.70 11.39
N LEU A 72 -0.37 -7.48 10.90
CA LEU A 72 -0.74 -6.36 11.77
C LEU A 72 -2.02 -6.65 12.57
N PHE A 73 -3.01 -7.29 11.95
CA PHE A 73 -4.28 -7.64 12.59
C PHE A 73 -4.10 -8.69 13.69
N GLU A 74 -3.26 -9.71 13.45
CA GLU A 74 -2.93 -10.72 14.47
C GLU A 74 -2.23 -10.10 15.68
N ASP A 75 -1.27 -9.19 15.45
CA ASP A 75 -0.55 -8.54 16.53
C ASP A 75 -1.46 -7.61 17.34
N ALA A 76 -2.37 -6.89 16.67
CA ALA A 76 -3.38 -6.09 17.34
C ALA A 76 -4.30 -6.95 18.22
N LEU A 77 -4.75 -8.12 17.71
CA LEU A 77 -5.58 -9.06 18.47
C LEU A 77 -4.85 -9.62 19.69
N LYS A 78 -3.58 -10.01 19.56
CA LYS A 78 -2.76 -10.52 20.68
C LYS A 78 -2.66 -9.47 21.79
N VAL A 79 -2.38 -8.22 21.44
CA VAL A 79 -2.31 -7.11 22.39
C VAL A 79 -3.65 -6.90 23.10
N MET A 80 -4.76 -6.93 22.37
CA MET A 80 -6.10 -6.77 22.94
C MET A 80 -6.47 -7.91 23.90
N LEU A 81 -6.11 -9.15 23.57
CA LEU A 81 -6.39 -10.33 24.40
C LEU A 81 -5.56 -10.32 25.69
N LEU A 82 -4.31 -9.85 25.64
CA LEU A 82 -3.44 -9.69 26.82
C LEU A 82 -4.00 -8.65 27.80
N ILE A 83 -4.49 -7.53 27.29
CA ILE A 83 -5.18 -6.50 28.09
C ILE A 83 -6.46 -7.08 28.72
N GLY A 84 -7.24 -7.84 27.94
CA GLY A 84 -8.49 -8.46 28.40
C GLY A 84 -8.32 -9.55 29.46
N LYS A 85 -7.17 -10.24 29.51
CA LYS A 85 -6.86 -11.25 30.54
C LYS A 85 -6.35 -10.65 31.87
N GLY A 86 -6.29 -9.32 32.01
CA GLY A 86 -5.80 -8.67 33.23
C GLY A 86 -4.32 -8.94 33.52
N ALA A 87 -3.53 -9.30 32.48
CA ALA A 87 -2.10 -9.48 32.62
C ALA A 87 -1.45 -8.11 32.92
N PRO A 88 -0.66 -8.00 34.00
CA PRO A 88 -0.16 -6.71 34.44
C PRO A 88 0.83 -6.15 33.42
N SER A 89 0.66 -4.87 33.08
CA SER A 89 1.29 -4.17 31.97
C SER A 89 2.67 -3.58 32.31
N TRP A 90 3.54 -4.37 32.95
CA TRP A 90 4.95 -4.02 33.22
C TRP A 90 5.87 -5.01 32.51
#